data_AF-A0A024VVX4-F1
#
_entry.id   AF-A0A024VVX4-F1
#
_cell.length_a   1.000
_cell.length_b   1.000
_cell.length_c   1.000
_cell.angle_alpha   90.00
_cell.angle_beta   90.00
_cell.angle_gamma   90.00
#
_symmetry.space_group_name_H-M   'P 1'
#
loop_
_entity.id
_entity.type
_entity.pdbx_description
1 polymer ?
#
loop_
_entity_poly.entity_id
_entity_poly.type
_entity_poly.pdbx_seq_one_letter_code
_entity_poly.pdbx_strand_id
1 'polypeptide(L)'
;MGGVAPGWGLVSGIVYTGWKAAALAAAKKLAAEAGAAMGKAAGDAEGLAIVIKEVESQFRLSTIGVKDLGLVLNGTNYTDVSNITTFIFTKYRGSCFPSASVPGVPLGPSRIPVNDWPFCSAMSEKLSTKRIYSYTGDSMQEFIKEYVKPIVSQAKTVAEATKTQVTSETTATLTDLKTGVW
;
A
#
# COMPACT_ATOMS: atom_id res chain seq x y z
N MET A 1 52.45 -52.62 11.17
CA MET A 1 52.83 -51.62 12.18
C MET A 1 53.31 -50.37 11.49
N GLY A 2 52.51 -49.30 11.57
CA GLY A 2 52.86 -47.91 11.22
C GLY A 2 52.96 -47.61 9.71
N GLY A 3 52.43 -46.52 9.18
CA GLY A 3 51.67 -45.44 9.79
C GLY A 3 51.34 -44.39 8.72
N VAL A 4 50.13 -43.84 8.83
CA VAL A 4 49.71 -42.50 8.41
C VAL A 4 50.11 -42.07 6.98
N ALA A 5 49.22 -42.34 6.03
CA ALA A 5 49.11 -41.49 4.83
C ALA A 5 48.80 -40.05 5.29
N PRO A 6 49.47 -39.01 4.77
CA PRO A 6 49.26 -37.65 5.22
C PRO A 6 47.87 -37.17 4.79
N GLY A 7 46.91 -37.22 5.72
CA GLY A 7 45.54 -36.71 5.56
C GLY A 7 45.45 -35.18 5.37
N TRP A 8 46.57 -34.50 5.15
CA TRP A 8 46.64 -33.04 5.01
C TRP A 8 45.99 -32.50 3.72
N GLY A 9 45.82 -33.35 2.70
CA GLY A 9 45.10 -33.02 1.47
C GLY A 9 43.58 -33.04 1.61
N LEU A 10 43.03 -33.89 2.48
CA LEU A 10 41.57 -34.02 2.67
C LEU A 10 41.00 -32.94 3.60
N VAL A 11 41.75 -32.61 4.66
CA VAL A 11 41.32 -31.59 5.64
C VAL A 11 41.30 -30.20 5.02
N SER A 12 42.28 -29.87 4.17
CA SER A 12 42.36 -28.58 3.48
C SER A 12 41.18 -28.37 2.51
N GLY A 13 40.73 -29.41 1.81
CA GLY A 13 39.59 -29.34 0.89
C GLY A 13 38.24 -29.19 1.60
N ILE A 14 38.02 -29.92 2.70
CA ILE A 14 36.75 -29.89 3.46
C ILE A 14 36.58 -28.57 4.22
N VAL A 15 37.67 -28.01 4.75
CA VAL A 15 37.62 -26.68 5.41
C VAL A 15 37.36 -25.57 4.39
N TYR A 16 37.95 -25.66 3.18
CA TYR A 16 37.70 -24.69 2.11
C TYR A 16 36.28 -24.76 1.55
N THR A 17 35.73 -25.96 1.35
CA THR A 17 34.34 -26.14 0.88
C THR A 17 33.34 -25.72 1.95
N GLY A 18 33.62 -25.98 3.23
CA GLY A 18 32.81 -25.50 4.34
C GLY A 18 32.80 -23.97 4.45
N TRP A 19 33.94 -23.30 4.28
CA TRP A 19 34.03 -21.85 4.33
C TRP A 19 33.39 -21.17 3.11
N LYS A 20 33.57 -21.74 1.90
CA LYS A 20 32.83 -21.31 0.69
C LYS A 20 31.33 -21.54 0.83
N ALA A 21 30.89 -22.67 1.40
CA ALA A 21 29.48 -22.94 1.66
C ALA A 21 28.90 -21.96 2.69
N ALA A 22 29.63 -21.64 3.75
CA ALA A 22 29.23 -20.66 4.76
C ALA A 22 29.14 -19.24 4.19
N ALA A 23 30.11 -18.83 3.38
CA ALA A 23 30.10 -17.53 2.69
C ALA A 23 28.94 -17.45 1.67
N LEU A 24 28.67 -18.52 0.93
CA LEU A 24 27.56 -18.60 -0.01
C LEU A 24 26.20 -18.65 0.69
N ALA A 25 26.10 -19.29 1.84
CA ALA A 25 24.90 -19.27 2.69
C ALA A 25 24.63 -17.86 3.24
N ALA A 26 25.66 -17.16 3.71
CA ALA A 26 25.55 -15.77 4.17
C ALA A 26 25.17 -14.82 3.03
N ALA A 27 25.76 -15.02 1.84
CA ALA A 27 25.44 -14.28 0.63
C ALA A 27 23.97 -14.42 0.21
N LYS A 28 23.45 -15.66 0.22
CA LYS A 28 22.04 -15.96 -0.08
C LYS A 28 21.10 -15.40 0.97
N LYS A 29 21.49 -15.43 2.26
CA LYS A 29 20.71 -14.82 3.34
C LYS A 29 20.56 -13.31 3.13
N LEU A 30 21.66 -12.61 2.84
CA LEU A 30 21.64 -11.18 2.55
C LEU A 30 20.83 -10.85 1.28
N ALA A 31 20.92 -11.69 0.24
CA ALA A 31 20.12 -11.54 -0.98
C ALA A 31 18.62 -11.70 -0.70
N ALA A 32 18.24 -12.67 0.13
CA ALA A 32 16.86 -12.88 0.55
C ALA A 32 16.35 -11.75 1.45
N GLU A 33 17.18 -11.23 2.37
CA GLU A 33 16.85 -10.08 3.23
C GLU A 33 16.64 -8.81 2.39
N ALA A 34 17.54 -8.54 1.44
CA ALA A 34 17.42 -7.40 0.52
C ALA A 34 16.22 -7.56 -0.43
N GLY A 35 15.99 -8.75 -0.97
CA GLY A 35 14.83 -9.05 -1.78
C GLY A 35 13.52 -8.87 -1.03
N ALA A 36 13.43 -9.35 0.21
CA ALA A 36 12.26 -9.16 1.06
C ALA A 36 12.00 -7.69 1.39
N ALA A 37 13.05 -6.91 1.65
CA ALA A 37 12.93 -5.47 1.91
C ALA A 37 12.45 -4.69 0.67
N MET A 38 13.07 -4.93 -0.49
CA MET A 38 12.67 -4.29 -1.74
C MET A 38 11.28 -4.73 -2.20
N GLY A 39 10.98 -6.02 -2.08
CA GLY A 39 9.65 -6.56 -2.38
C GLY A 39 8.57 -5.95 -1.51
N LYS A 40 8.80 -5.85 -0.19
CA LYS A 40 7.84 -5.18 0.70
C LYS A 40 7.63 -3.72 0.31
N ALA A 41 8.70 -2.96 0.05
CA ALA A 41 8.60 -1.56 -0.34
C ALA A 41 7.83 -1.37 -1.67
N ALA A 42 8.12 -2.20 -2.67
CA ALA A 42 7.44 -2.16 -3.96
C ALA A 42 5.96 -2.58 -3.85
N GLY A 43 5.67 -3.63 -3.08
CA GLY A 43 4.30 -4.06 -2.81
C GLY A 43 3.49 -2.98 -2.08
N ASP A 44 4.05 -2.37 -1.04
CA ASP A 44 3.39 -1.29 -0.28
C ASP A 44 3.15 -0.04 -1.16
N ALA A 45 4.10 0.29 -2.04
CA ALA A 45 3.97 1.41 -2.98
C ALA A 45 2.87 1.17 -4.02
N GLU A 46 2.85 -0.02 -4.64
CA GLU A 46 1.84 -0.39 -5.63
C GLU A 46 0.45 -0.49 -4.99
N GLY A 47 0.35 -1.10 -3.81
CA GLY A 47 -0.90 -1.17 -3.05
C GLY A 47 -1.46 0.21 -2.73
N LEU A 48 -0.62 1.14 -2.28
CA LEU A 48 -1.01 2.53 -2.05
C LEU A 48 -1.49 3.22 -3.35
N ALA A 49 -0.77 3.04 -4.46
CA ALA A 49 -1.13 3.63 -5.74
C ALA A 49 -2.51 3.14 -6.23
N ILE A 50 -2.80 1.84 -6.06
CA ILE A 50 -4.12 1.27 -6.38
C ILE A 50 -5.22 1.89 -5.51
N VAL A 51 -5.01 2.02 -4.19
CA VAL A 51 -5.99 2.67 -3.31
C VAL A 51 -6.29 4.10 -3.77
N ILE A 52 -5.25 4.90 -4.04
CA ILE A 52 -5.41 6.28 -4.48
C ILE A 52 -6.20 6.35 -5.79
N LYS A 53 -5.80 5.54 -6.79
CA LYS A 53 -6.43 5.50 -8.10
C LYS A 53 -7.90 5.08 -8.04
N GLU A 54 -8.21 4.04 -7.27
CA GLU A 54 -9.57 3.54 -7.12
C GLU A 54 -10.45 4.53 -6.35
N VAL A 55 -9.93 5.15 -5.28
CA VAL A 55 -10.69 6.17 -4.53
C VAL A 55 -10.91 7.40 -5.41
N GLU A 56 -9.91 7.86 -6.17
CA GLU A 56 -10.06 8.94 -7.14
C GLU A 56 -11.14 8.63 -8.17
N SER A 57 -11.08 7.45 -8.79
CA SER A 57 -12.01 7.02 -9.84
C SER A 57 -13.44 6.87 -9.30
N GLN A 58 -13.60 6.17 -8.17
CA GLN A 58 -14.93 5.87 -7.63
C GLN A 58 -15.61 7.08 -7.02
N PHE A 59 -14.86 7.97 -6.38
CA PHE A 59 -15.41 9.14 -5.71
C PHE A 59 -15.21 10.44 -6.51
N ARG A 60 -14.58 10.40 -7.68
CA ARG A 60 -14.29 11.57 -8.53
C ARG A 60 -13.60 12.70 -7.76
N LEU A 61 -12.57 12.34 -6.99
CA LEU A 61 -11.78 13.31 -6.24
C LEU A 61 -11.06 14.27 -7.19
N SER A 62 -10.98 15.54 -6.80
CA SER A 62 -10.12 16.51 -7.47
C SER A 62 -8.64 16.19 -7.25
N THR A 63 -7.77 16.74 -8.10
CA THR A 63 -6.31 16.64 -7.92
C THR A 63 -5.86 17.08 -6.52
N ILE A 64 -6.55 18.05 -5.92
CA ILE A 64 -6.28 18.49 -4.54
C ILE A 64 -6.71 17.40 -3.55
N GLY A 65 -7.91 16.85 -3.70
CA GLY A 65 -8.38 15.74 -2.87
C GLY A 65 -7.52 14.48 -2.96
N VAL A 66 -6.94 14.20 -4.14
CA VAL A 66 -5.98 13.10 -4.34
C VAL A 66 -4.66 13.37 -3.61
N LYS A 67 -4.15 14.61 -3.66
CA LYS A 67 -2.96 15.00 -2.91
C LYS A 67 -3.18 14.89 -1.40
N ASP A 68 -4.32 15.38 -0.91
CA ASP A 68 -4.68 15.28 0.51
C ASP A 68 -4.78 13.81 0.95
N LEU A 69 -5.38 12.95 0.13
CA LEU A 69 -5.45 11.52 0.38
C LEU A 69 -4.05 10.89 0.44
N GLY A 70 -3.16 11.28 -0.47
CA GLY A 70 -1.76 10.83 -0.49
C GLY A 70 -0.91 11.35 0.68
N LEU A 71 -1.32 12.42 1.37
CA LEU A 71 -0.68 12.88 2.61
C LEU A 71 -1.16 12.09 3.84
N VAL A 72 -2.39 11.58 3.80
CA VAL A 72 -2.99 10.80 4.89
C VAL A 72 -2.61 9.32 4.80
N LEU A 73 -2.49 8.80 3.58
CA LEU A 73 -2.11 7.40 3.33
C LEU A 73 -0.61 7.27 3.11
N ASN A 74 -0.06 6.21 3.68
CA ASN A 74 1.32 5.81 3.45
C ASN A 74 1.39 4.28 3.24
N GLY A 75 2.59 3.77 2.96
CA GLY A 75 2.82 2.33 2.76
C GLY A 75 2.44 1.43 3.94
N THR A 76 2.17 1.97 5.13
CA THR A 76 1.74 1.17 6.30
C THR A 76 0.25 1.27 6.59
N ASN A 77 -0.42 2.36 6.21
CA ASN A 77 -1.81 2.64 6.58
C ASN A 77 -2.79 2.54 5.41
N TYR A 78 -2.32 2.30 4.18
CA TYR A 78 -3.20 2.14 3.00
C TYR A 78 -4.14 0.92 3.09
N THR A 79 -3.86 -0.01 4.00
CA THR A 79 -4.72 -1.17 4.27
C THR A 79 -5.78 -0.90 5.35
N ASP A 80 -5.70 0.25 6.02
CA ASP A 80 -6.67 0.62 7.05
C ASP A 80 -7.91 1.25 6.41
N VAL A 81 -8.93 0.41 6.24
CA VAL A 81 -10.25 0.79 5.75
C VAL A 81 -10.84 1.95 6.56
N SER A 82 -10.59 2.01 7.87
CA SER A 82 -11.18 3.03 8.74
C SER A 82 -10.57 4.41 8.49
N ASN A 83 -9.25 4.49 8.25
CA ASN A 83 -8.58 5.74 7.93
C ASN A 83 -9.07 6.32 6.60
N ILE A 84 -9.18 5.48 5.56
CA ILE A 84 -9.69 5.89 4.25
C ILE A 84 -11.16 6.33 4.37
N THR A 85 -11.97 5.57 5.10
CA THR A 85 -13.38 5.89 5.34
C THR A 85 -13.54 7.23 6.05
N THR A 86 -12.75 7.46 7.10
CA THR A 86 -12.79 8.70 7.89
C THR A 86 -12.35 9.91 7.06
N PHE A 87 -11.33 9.75 6.22
CA PHE A 87 -10.90 10.80 5.29
C PHE A 87 -12.02 11.19 4.32
N ILE A 88 -12.62 10.21 3.64
CA ILE A 88 -13.70 10.44 2.67
C ILE A 88 -14.91 11.09 3.37
N PHE A 89 -15.27 10.61 4.56
CA PHE A 89 -16.38 11.16 5.34
C PHE A 89 -16.11 12.62 5.75
N THR A 90 -14.91 12.92 6.22
CA THR A 90 -14.53 14.28 6.62
C THR A 90 -14.53 15.22 5.43
N LYS A 91 -13.99 14.79 4.29
CA LYS A 91 -14.02 15.55 3.04
C LYS A 91 -15.46 15.76 2.55
N TYR A 92 -16.32 14.76 2.68
CA TYR A 92 -17.75 14.88 2.37
C TYR A 92 -18.46 15.92 3.23
N ARG A 93 -18.26 15.88 4.56
CA ARG A 93 -18.83 16.91 5.45
C ARG A 93 -18.28 18.30 5.14
N GLY A 94 -16.98 18.45 4.91
CA GLY A 94 -16.35 19.74 4.66
C GLY A 94 -16.70 20.35 3.30
N SER A 95 -16.78 19.52 2.26
CA SER A 95 -16.90 19.98 0.86
C SER A 95 -18.34 20.01 0.36
N CYS A 96 -19.16 19.02 0.73
CA CYS A 96 -20.53 18.87 0.24
C CYS A 96 -21.58 19.51 1.16
N PHE A 97 -21.23 19.69 2.44
CA PHE A 97 -22.05 20.42 3.41
C PHE A 97 -21.20 21.44 4.17
N PRO A 98 -20.61 22.43 3.47
CA PRO A 98 -19.81 23.47 4.13
C PRO A 98 -20.71 24.19 5.15
N SER A 99 -20.58 23.78 6.41
CA SER A 99 -21.40 24.27 7.49
C SER A 99 -20.82 25.60 7.93
N ALA A 100 -21.17 26.68 7.23
CA ALA A 100 -20.92 28.03 7.70
C ALA A 100 -22.18 28.60 8.36
N SER A 101 -22.62 27.99 9.46
CA SER A 101 -23.54 28.66 10.38
C SER A 101 -22.71 29.48 11.35
N VAL A 102 -22.20 30.62 10.89
CA VAL A 102 -21.72 31.67 11.80
C VAL A 102 -22.97 32.37 12.35
N PRO A 103 -23.15 32.49 13.68
CA PRO A 103 -24.30 33.22 14.23
C PRO A 103 -24.34 34.64 13.67
N GLY A 104 -25.43 35.02 13.00
CA GLY A 104 -25.64 36.35 12.43
C GLY A 104 -25.27 36.53 10.96
N VAL A 105 -24.78 35.49 10.26
CA VAL A 105 -24.60 35.53 8.80
C VAL A 105 -25.78 34.80 8.13
N PRO A 106 -26.52 35.43 7.19
CA PRO A 106 -27.57 34.75 6.44
C PRO A 106 -27.00 33.50 5.77
N LEU A 107 -27.72 32.39 5.84
CA LEU A 107 -27.41 31.16 5.09
C LEU A 107 -27.38 31.50 3.59
N GLY A 108 -26.20 31.85 3.07
CA GLY A 108 -25.96 31.90 1.65
C GLY A 108 -26.06 30.48 1.07
N PRO A 109 -26.34 30.33 -0.23
CA PRO A 109 -26.32 29.01 -0.86
C PRO A 109 -24.97 28.35 -0.56
N SER A 110 -24.99 27.12 -0.03
CA SER A 110 -23.77 26.34 0.25
C SER A 110 -22.90 26.32 -1.01
N ARG A 111 -21.82 27.10 -0.99
CA ARG A 111 -20.88 27.15 -2.11
C ARG A 111 -19.96 25.94 -1.98
N ILE A 112 -20.39 24.83 -2.57
CA ILE A 112 -19.49 23.69 -2.80
C ILE A 112 -18.30 24.22 -3.60
N PRO A 113 -17.05 24.00 -3.15
CA PRO A 113 -15.88 24.36 -3.94
C PRO A 113 -16.01 23.76 -5.34
N VAL A 114 -15.76 24.55 -6.38
CA VAL A 114 -15.99 24.13 -7.79
C VAL A 114 -15.26 22.81 -8.11
N ASN A 115 -14.09 22.62 -7.49
CA ASN A 115 -13.26 21.44 -7.63
C ASN A 115 -13.81 20.20 -6.91
N ASP A 116 -14.62 20.36 -5.86
CA ASP A 116 -15.20 19.24 -5.10
C ASP A 116 -16.63 18.90 -5.54
N TRP A 117 -17.20 19.65 -6.48
CA TRP A 117 -18.49 19.35 -7.08
C TRP A 117 -18.58 17.95 -7.70
N PRO A 118 -17.61 17.47 -8.50
CA PRO A 118 -17.64 16.11 -9.05
C PRO A 118 -17.68 15.04 -7.96
N PHE A 119 -16.98 15.29 -6.85
CA PHE A 119 -16.95 14.42 -5.69
C PHE A 119 -18.31 14.36 -4.97
N CYS A 120 -18.90 15.53 -4.70
CA CYS A 120 -20.22 15.60 -4.08
C CYS A 120 -21.30 14.97 -4.97
N SER A 121 -21.25 15.22 -6.27
CA SER A 121 -22.16 14.60 -7.24
C SER A 121 -22.00 13.08 -7.28
N ALA A 122 -20.76 12.56 -7.31
CA ALA A 122 -20.49 11.12 -7.31
C ALA A 122 -21.01 10.47 -6.02
N MET A 123 -20.81 11.13 -4.88
CA MET A 123 -21.33 10.65 -3.61
C MET A 123 -22.85 10.59 -3.67
N SER A 124 -23.53 11.69 -4.02
CA SER A 124 -24.99 11.73 -4.16
C SER A 124 -25.55 10.65 -5.09
N GLU A 125 -24.92 10.38 -6.24
CA GLU A 125 -25.30 9.32 -7.18
C GLU A 125 -25.27 7.93 -6.53
N LYS A 126 -24.22 7.63 -5.74
CA LYS A 126 -24.10 6.37 -5.01
C LYS A 126 -25.14 6.26 -3.88
N LEU A 127 -25.42 7.35 -3.17
CA LEU A 127 -26.45 7.39 -2.12
C LEU A 127 -27.85 7.14 -2.71
N SER A 128 -28.14 7.74 -3.86
CA SER A 128 -29.39 7.55 -4.59
C SER A 128 -29.55 6.10 -5.06
N THR A 129 -28.48 5.47 -5.54
CA THR A 129 -28.48 4.05 -5.94
C THR A 129 -28.90 3.12 -4.80
N LYS A 130 -28.53 3.45 -3.55
CA LYS A 130 -28.88 2.66 -2.38
C LYS A 130 -30.20 3.05 -1.72
N ARG A 131 -30.95 4.02 -2.28
CA ARG A 131 -32.22 4.54 -1.73
C ARG A 131 -32.10 4.99 -0.27
N ILE A 132 -30.97 5.60 0.09
CA ILE A 132 -30.74 6.11 1.45
C ILE A 132 -30.99 7.62 1.45
N TYR A 133 -32.04 8.05 2.16
CA TYR A 133 -32.55 9.42 2.14
C TYR A 133 -32.23 10.25 3.41
N SER A 134 -31.65 9.63 4.45
CA SER A 134 -31.31 10.30 5.72
C SER A 134 -30.00 9.75 6.28
N TYR A 135 -29.11 10.65 6.71
CA TYR A 135 -27.79 10.29 7.22
C TYR A 135 -27.55 10.83 8.63
N THR A 136 -27.28 9.91 9.55
CA THR A 136 -26.46 10.19 10.74
C THR A 136 -24.98 9.98 10.36
N GLY A 137 -24.05 10.49 11.17
CA GLY A 137 -22.61 10.34 10.90
C GLY A 137 -22.19 8.87 10.72
N ASP A 138 -22.74 7.98 11.54
CA ASP A 138 -22.43 6.55 11.53
C ASP A 138 -22.96 5.82 10.27
N SER A 139 -24.17 6.14 9.81
CA SER A 139 -24.74 5.47 8.63
C SER A 139 -23.98 5.80 7.35
N MET A 140 -23.42 7.00 7.28
CA MET A 140 -22.60 7.40 6.15
C MET A 140 -21.21 6.79 6.18
N GLN A 141 -20.60 6.65 7.35
CA GLN A 141 -19.32 5.97 7.47
C GLN A 141 -19.42 4.50 7.08
N GLU A 142 -20.45 3.78 7.55
CA GLU A 142 -20.65 2.38 7.17
C GLU A 142 -20.93 2.22 5.66
N PHE A 143 -21.64 3.17 5.05
CA PHE A 143 -21.82 3.21 3.60
C PHE A 143 -20.49 3.39 2.85
N ILE A 144 -19.68 4.39 3.23
CA ILE A 144 -18.37 4.65 2.60
C ILE A 144 -17.48 3.42 2.75
N LYS A 145 -17.47 2.82 3.95
CA LYS A 145 -16.71 1.62 4.29
C LYS A 145 -17.04 0.44 3.38
N GLU A 146 -18.29 0.30 2.94
CA GLU A 146 -18.70 -0.74 1.99
C GLU A 146 -17.97 -0.61 0.64
N TYR A 147 -17.75 0.60 0.15
CA TYR A 147 -16.98 0.86 -1.08
C TYR A 147 -15.47 0.79 -0.85
N VAL A 148 -14.98 1.17 0.33
CA VAL A 148 -13.55 1.15 0.65
C VAL A 148 -13.03 -0.29 0.84
N LYS A 149 -13.83 -1.19 1.43
CA LYS A 149 -13.45 -2.61 1.64
C LYS A 149 -12.94 -3.31 0.37
N PRO A 150 -13.66 -3.33 -0.76
CA PRO A 150 -13.18 -3.99 -1.98
C PRO A 150 -11.93 -3.31 -2.56
N ILE A 151 -11.81 -1.98 -2.45
CA ILE A 151 -10.61 -1.24 -2.88
C ILE A 151 -9.38 -1.71 -2.11
N VAL A 152 -9.48 -1.75 -0.78
CA VAL A 152 -8.39 -2.22 0.08
C VAL A 152 -8.07 -3.69 -0.16
N SER A 153 -9.09 -4.52 -0.39
CA SER A 153 -8.89 -5.93 -0.72
C SER A 153 -8.10 -6.10 -2.02
N GLN A 154 -8.48 -5.36 -3.07
CA GLN A 154 -7.77 -5.39 -4.34
C GLN A 154 -6.33 -4.89 -4.19
N ALA A 155 -6.13 -3.77 -3.50
CA ALA A 155 -4.82 -3.22 -3.22
C ALA A 155 -3.91 -4.22 -2.48
N LYS A 156 -4.46 -4.94 -1.49
CA LYS A 156 -3.71 -5.99 -0.76
C LYS A 156 -3.30 -7.15 -1.68
N THR A 157 -4.19 -7.58 -2.57
CA THR A 157 -3.86 -8.63 -3.54
C THR A 157 -2.75 -8.20 -4.49
N VAL A 158 -2.82 -6.97 -5.03
CA VAL A 158 -1.77 -6.44 -5.91
C VAL A 158 -0.46 -6.25 -5.15
N ALA A 159 -0.51 -5.71 -3.93
CA ALA A 159 0.67 -5.51 -3.08
C ALA A 159 1.42 -6.82 -2.81
N GLU A 160 0.71 -7.89 -2.45
CA GLU A 160 1.34 -9.21 -2.21
C GLU A 160 1.89 -9.84 -3.50
N ALA A 161 1.23 -9.64 -4.64
CA ALA A 161 1.73 -10.10 -5.94
C ALA A 161 3.05 -9.38 -6.31
N THR A 162 3.05 -8.04 -6.27
CA THR A 162 4.24 -7.21 -6.56
C THR A 162 5.38 -7.50 -5.59
N LYS A 163 5.07 -7.66 -4.29
CA LYS A 163 6.05 -8.06 -3.28
C LYS A 163 6.70 -9.39 -3.61
N THR A 164 5.91 -10.40 -3.97
CA THR A 164 6.42 -11.73 -4.30
C THR A 164 7.30 -11.69 -5.55
N GLN A 165 6.85 -10.97 -6.58
CA GLN A 165 7.59 -10.79 -7.82
C GLN A 165 8.94 -10.09 -7.59
N VAL A 166 8.93 -8.91 -6.98
CA VAL A 166 10.15 -8.13 -6.74
C VAL A 166 11.09 -8.84 -5.77
N THR A 167 10.58 -9.56 -4.76
CA THR A 167 11.40 -10.39 -3.87
C THR A 167 12.14 -11.47 -4.66
N SER A 168 11.42 -12.18 -5.55
CA SER A 168 11.99 -13.25 -6.37
C SER A 168 13.05 -12.70 -7.33
N GLU A 169 12.72 -11.64 -8.08
CA GLU A 169 13.61 -10.99 -9.05
C GLU A 169 14.89 -10.45 -8.39
N THR A 170 14.74 -9.75 -7.26
CA THR A 170 15.87 -9.17 -6.52
C THR A 170 16.75 -10.26 -5.91
N THR A 171 16.14 -11.31 -5.33
CA THR A 171 16.90 -12.42 -4.74
C THR A 171 17.67 -13.20 -5.81
N ALA A 172 17.06 -13.44 -6.97
CA ALA A 172 17.71 -14.08 -8.12
C ALA A 172 18.90 -13.24 -8.61
N THR A 173 18.68 -11.95 -8.85
CA THR A 173 19.72 -11.02 -9.33
C THR A 173 20.90 -10.93 -8.37
N LEU A 174 20.63 -10.80 -7.06
CA LEU A 174 21.68 -10.73 -6.03
C LEU A 174 22.39 -12.06 -5.79
N THR A 175 21.74 -13.19 -6.06
CA THR A 175 22.37 -14.51 -5.98
C THR A 175 23.29 -14.73 -7.18
N ASP A 176 22.86 -14.37 -8.38
CA ASP A 176 23.67 -14.47 -9.62
C ASP A 176 24.89 -13.56 -9.58
N LEU A 177 24.74 -12.33 -9.08
CA LEU A 177 25.87 -11.40 -8.85
C LEU A 177 26.92 -11.91 -7.85
N LYS A 178 26.53 -12.84 -6.96
CA LYS A 178 27.43 -13.39 -5.94
C LYS A 178 27.99 -14.76 -6.30
N THR A 179 27.42 -15.46 -7.28
CA THR A 179 27.94 -16.73 -7.81
C THR A 179 28.79 -16.53 -9.06
N GLY A 180 28.63 -15.42 -9.78
CA GLY A 180 29.55 -14.97 -10.82
C GLY A 180 30.43 -13.82 -10.31
N VAL A 181 31.70 -14.13 -9.98
CA VAL A 181 32.91 -13.28 -10.02
C VAL A 181 33.95 -13.89 -9.04
N TRP A 182 34.94 -14.57 -9.65
CA TRP A 182 36.19 -15.21 -9.18
C TRP A 182 36.15 -16.50 -8.34
#